data_AF-A0A942ZCV9-F1
#
_entry.id   AF-A0A942ZCV9-F1
#
_cell.length_a   1.000
_cell.length_b   1.000
_cell.length_c   1.000
_cell.angle_alpha   90.00
_cell.angle_beta   90.00
_cell.angle_gamma   90.00
#
_symmetry.space_group_name_H-M   'P 1'
#
loop_
_entity.id
_entity.type
_entity.pdbx_description
1 polymer ?
#
loop_
_entity_poly.entity_id
_entity_poly.type
_entity_poly.pdbx_seq_one_letter_code
_entity_poly.pdbx_strand_id
1 'polypeptide(L)'
;MAGPLNFFNLNNNCLSGLTPFQPVGMPDTLGINSIGFGMFPVDMSVGNVDTFCTTMLMNQEKMQQEFMKVLLQVLSNIKINHIPEPWVADNFRPYDYNKYGSDGDKISKLDPTMQQKTMQLLDWAKSQGMKVSITSGYRTQAEQADLIRRKPNLAAKNSLHCQGRAVDLHIEGGSDADYKKLADYAKSIGFRWGGDFKKVKERWHFDIGRA
;
A
#
# COMPACT_ATOMS: atom_id res chain seq x y z
N MET A 1 -19.27 -36.98 -22.22
CA MET A 1 -18.06 -37.61 -21.66
C MET A 1 -16.92 -36.61 -21.78
N ALA A 2 -16.49 -36.03 -20.66
CA ALA A 2 -15.27 -35.22 -20.57
C ALA A 2 -14.76 -35.41 -19.12
N GLY A 3 -13.50 -35.85 -18.98
CA GLY A 3 -12.92 -36.28 -17.72
C GLY A 3 -12.58 -35.12 -16.77
N PRO A 4 -12.30 -35.41 -15.49
CA PRO A 4 -11.90 -34.41 -14.52
C PRO A 4 -10.47 -33.93 -14.79
N LEU A 5 -10.27 -32.61 -14.75
CA LEU A 5 -8.95 -31.98 -14.78
C LEU A 5 -8.31 -32.09 -13.39
N ASN A 6 -7.15 -32.74 -13.34
CA ASN A 6 -6.26 -32.80 -12.18
C ASN A 6 -5.63 -31.42 -11.92
N PHE A 7 -5.86 -30.86 -10.74
CA PHE A 7 -5.04 -29.79 -10.18
C PHE A 7 -4.25 -30.32 -8.98
N PHE A 8 -3.17 -31.05 -9.27
CA PHE A 8 -2.06 -31.24 -8.34
C PHE A 8 -0.79 -30.90 -9.10
N ASN A 9 -0.32 -29.65 -8.96
CA ASN A 9 1.09 -29.33 -8.70
C ASN A 9 1.25 -27.81 -8.57
N LEU A 10 1.09 -27.28 -7.35
CA LEU A 10 1.77 -26.03 -7.00
C LEU A 10 2.73 -26.36 -5.88
N ASN A 11 4.00 -26.41 -6.28
CA ASN A 11 5.17 -26.59 -5.46
C ASN A 11 5.14 -25.74 -4.19
N ASN A 12 5.48 -26.39 -3.08
CA ASN A 12 5.75 -25.84 -1.75
C ASN A 12 6.96 -24.89 -1.74
N ASN A 13 6.86 -23.70 -2.37
CA ASN A 13 7.94 -22.70 -2.34
C ASN A 13 7.53 -21.32 -1.80
N CYS A 14 6.38 -21.21 -1.15
CA CYS A 14 5.95 -19.97 -0.47
C CYS A 14 6.15 -20.00 1.06
N LEU A 15 7.17 -20.71 1.56
CA LEU A 15 7.54 -20.67 2.99
C LEU A 15 9.06 -20.61 3.26
N SER A 16 9.92 -20.48 2.24
CA SER A 16 11.37 -20.40 2.42
C SER A 16 11.88 -18.99 2.79
N GLY A 17 11.28 -18.38 3.82
CA GLY A 17 11.69 -17.06 4.30
C GLY A 17 11.49 -16.79 5.79
N LEU A 18 10.85 -17.70 6.53
CA LEU A 18 10.78 -17.61 7.99
C LEU A 18 12.00 -18.35 8.55
N THR A 19 13.09 -17.63 8.78
CA THR A 19 14.15 -18.12 9.66
C THR A 19 13.55 -18.43 11.03
N PRO A 20 13.88 -19.57 11.67
CA PRO A 20 13.51 -19.77 13.06
C PRO A 20 14.11 -18.63 13.88
N PHE A 21 13.28 -17.95 14.67
CA PHE A 21 13.76 -16.99 15.66
C PHE A 21 14.70 -17.75 16.60
N GLN A 22 16.00 -17.52 16.50
CA GLN A 22 16.94 -17.99 17.51
C GLN A 22 16.70 -17.16 18.77
N PRO A 23 16.57 -17.76 19.97
CA PRO A 23 16.42 -17.00 21.19
C PRO A 23 17.72 -16.23 21.42
N VAL A 24 17.67 -14.91 21.24
CA VAL A 24 18.75 -14.01 21.66
C VAL A 24 18.67 -13.97 23.19
N GLY A 25 19.66 -14.57 23.86
CA GLY A 25 19.78 -14.48 25.32
C GLY A 25 19.84 -13.00 25.73
N MET A 26 18.86 -12.56 26.51
CA MET A 26 18.91 -11.26 27.16
C MET A 26 19.88 -11.35 28.35
N PRO A 27 20.77 -10.35 28.55
CA PRO A 27 21.62 -10.32 29.73
C PRO A 27 20.78 -9.99 30.96
N ASP A 28 20.86 -10.87 31.96
CA ASP A 28 20.31 -10.67 33.30
C ASP A 28 20.99 -9.48 33.97
N THR A 29 20.34 -8.32 34.01
CA THR A 29 20.31 -7.40 35.17
C THR A 29 19.60 -6.11 34.80
N LEU A 30 18.38 -5.93 35.28
CA LEU A 30 17.87 -4.59 35.61
C LEU A 30 17.18 -4.69 36.97
N GLY A 31 17.88 -4.18 37.99
CA GLY A 31 17.33 -3.97 39.31
C GLY A 31 16.16 -3.00 39.24
N ILE A 32 14.97 -3.50 39.53
CA ILE A 32 13.79 -2.67 39.75
C ILE A 32 13.61 -2.56 41.26
N ASN A 33 14.02 -1.40 41.79
CA ASN A 33 13.68 -0.99 43.14
C ASN A 33 12.16 -0.88 43.26
N SER A 34 11.65 -1.44 44.35
CA SER A 34 10.25 -1.44 44.75
C SER A 34 9.63 -0.03 44.72
N ILE A 35 8.56 0.13 43.95
CA ILE A 35 7.54 1.14 44.22
C ILE A 35 6.31 0.39 44.72
N GLY A 36 6.12 0.42 46.03
CA GLY A 36 4.97 -0.17 46.69
C GLY A 36 3.72 0.69 46.50
N PHE A 37 2.68 0.11 45.94
CA PHE A 37 1.31 0.34 46.39
C PHE A 37 0.72 -1.03 46.71
N GLY A 38 0.37 -1.24 47.98
CA GLY A 38 0.11 -2.54 48.55
C GLY A 38 -1.12 -3.24 47.97
N MET A 39 -0.93 -4.46 47.45
CA MET A 39 -1.70 -5.64 47.80
C MET A 39 -1.01 -6.87 47.18
N PHE A 40 -0.57 -7.82 48.03
CA PHE A 40 -0.01 -9.15 47.73
C PHE A 40 1.19 -9.25 46.76
N PRO A 41 2.39 -9.70 47.20
CA PRO A 41 3.45 -10.04 46.26
C PRO A 41 3.06 -11.35 45.55
N VAL A 42 2.67 -11.26 44.28
CA VAL A 42 2.69 -12.42 43.39
C VAL A 42 4.09 -12.47 42.79
N ASP A 43 4.95 -13.31 43.37
CA ASP A 43 6.24 -13.65 42.79
C ASP A 43 5.99 -14.45 41.49
N MET A 44 5.96 -13.76 40.35
CA MET A 44 5.96 -14.42 39.05
C MET A 44 7.41 -14.64 38.65
N SER A 45 7.91 -15.85 38.90
CA SER A 45 9.20 -16.28 38.37
C SER A 45 9.23 -16.11 36.84
N VAL A 46 10.40 -15.80 36.27
CA VAL A 46 10.61 -15.52 34.84
C VAL A 46 10.00 -16.61 33.94
N GLY A 47 9.98 -17.87 34.39
CA GLY A 47 9.36 -18.98 33.67
C GLY A 47 7.82 -18.90 33.52
N ASN A 48 7.12 -18.22 34.44
CA ASN A 48 5.67 -18.01 34.34
C ASN A 48 5.31 -16.94 33.31
N VAL A 49 6.17 -15.92 33.13
CA VAL A 49 5.96 -14.88 32.11
C VAL A 49 6.21 -15.43 30.71
N ASP A 50 7.25 -16.25 30.54
CA ASP A 50 7.54 -16.92 29.27
C ASP A 50 6.44 -17.91 28.88
N THR A 51 5.91 -18.66 29.85
CA THR A 51 4.78 -19.57 29.62
C THR A 51 3.50 -18.81 29.27
N PHE A 52 3.22 -17.69 29.94
CA PHE A 52 2.07 -16.84 29.65
C PHE A 52 2.16 -16.20 28.25
N CYS A 53 3.31 -15.63 27.89
CA CYS A 53 3.54 -15.04 26.58
C CYS A 53 3.48 -16.10 25.46
N THR A 54 4.07 -17.27 25.67
CA THR A 54 4.01 -18.37 24.69
C THR A 54 2.57 -18.86 24.49
N THR A 55 1.79 -18.97 25.58
CA THR A 55 0.38 -19.36 25.52
C THR A 55 -0.48 -18.32 24.81
N MET A 56 -0.22 -17.02 25.04
CA MET A 56 -0.88 -15.91 24.34
C MET A 56 -0.57 -15.91 22.84
N LEU A 57 0.69 -16.13 22.45
CA LEU A 57 1.11 -16.20 21.05
C LEU A 57 0.53 -17.43 20.33
N MET A 58 0.57 -18.61 20.96
CA MET A 58 -0.06 -19.82 20.43
C MET A 58 -1.58 -19.64 20.27
N ASN A 59 -2.25 -18.96 21.22
CA ASN A 59 -3.66 -18.62 21.08
C ASN A 59 -3.91 -17.66 19.92
N GLN A 60 -3.03 -16.67 19.70
CA GLN A 60 -3.14 -15.75 18.57
C GLN A 60 -2.98 -16.47 17.23
N GLU A 61 -1.98 -17.33 17.07
CA GLU A 61 -1.78 -18.11 15.84
C GLU A 61 -2.95 -19.07 15.59
N LYS A 62 -3.45 -19.72 16.64
CA LYS A 62 -4.63 -20.59 16.54
C LYS A 62 -5.87 -19.80 16.14
N MET A 63 -6.10 -18.62 16.72
CA MET A 63 -7.20 -17.74 16.30
C MET A 63 -7.04 -17.27 14.86
N GLN A 64 -5.82 -16.95 14.41
CA GLN A 64 -5.55 -16.59 13.02
C GLN A 64 -5.84 -17.75 12.06
N GLN A 65 -5.45 -18.98 12.43
CA GLN A 65 -5.73 -20.16 11.62
C GLN A 65 -7.22 -20.48 11.56
N GLU A 66 -7.93 -20.40 12.67
CA GLU A 66 -9.39 -20.62 12.70
C GLU A 66 -10.13 -19.51 11.93
N PHE A 67 -9.70 -18.25 12.06
CA PHE A 67 -10.22 -17.15 11.23
C PHE A 67 -10.00 -17.41 9.74
N MET A 68 -8.81 -17.84 9.34
CA MET A 68 -8.50 -18.15 7.94
C MET A 68 -9.31 -19.35 7.42
N LYS A 69 -9.55 -20.37 8.24
CA LYS A 69 -10.41 -21.51 7.86
C LYS A 69 -11.86 -21.06 7.64
N VAL A 70 -12.41 -20.26 8.57
CA VAL A 70 -13.77 -19.72 8.44
C VAL A 70 -13.88 -18.83 7.20
N LEU A 71 -12.89 -17.97 6.96
CA LEU A 71 -12.84 -17.14 5.77
C LEU A 71 -12.84 -17.98 4.48
N LEU A 72 -11.99 -19.00 4.40
CA LEU A 72 -11.94 -19.90 3.24
C LEU A 72 -13.23 -20.68 3.04
N GLN A 73 -13.86 -21.13 4.13
CA GLN A 73 -15.15 -21.81 4.09
C GLN A 73 -16.28 -20.90 3.63
N VAL A 74 -16.30 -19.63 4.08
CA VAL A 74 -17.23 -18.62 3.60
C VAL A 74 -17.00 -18.39 2.11
N LEU A 75 -15.77 -18.18 1.68
CA LEU A 75 -15.41 -17.96 0.28
C LEU A 75 -15.75 -19.16 -0.62
N SER A 76 -15.55 -20.40 -0.17
CA SER A 76 -15.88 -21.60 -0.95
C SER A 76 -17.37 -21.83 -1.14
N ASN A 77 -18.19 -21.29 -0.24
CA ASN A 77 -19.64 -21.42 -0.29
C ASN A 77 -20.32 -20.31 -1.10
N ILE A 78 -19.57 -19.27 -1.50
CA ILE A 78 -20.07 -18.24 -2.42
C ILE A 78 -20.13 -18.84 -3.83
N LYS A 79 -21.33 -19.18 -4.28
CA LYS A 79 -21.59 -19.50 -5.68
C LYS A 79 -21.78 -18.19 -6.46
N ILE A 80 -20.75 -17.77 -7.17
CA ILE A 80 -20.85 -16.64 -8.10
C ILE A 80 -21.57 -17.14 -9.36
N ASN A 81 -22.90 -17.05 -9.37
CA ASN A 81 -23.75 -17.54 -10.47
C ASN A 81 -23.72 -16.64 -11.71
N HIS A 82 -23.05 -15.49 -11.61
CA HIS A 82 -22.81 -14.57 -12.70
C HIS A 82 -21.52 -13.81 -12.38
N ILE A 83 -20.46 -14.02 -13.18
CA ILE A 83 -19.39 -13.03 -13.27
C ILE A 83 -20.08 -11.83 -13.90
N PRO A 84 -20.18 -10.70 -13.19
CA PRO A 84 -20.96 -9.62 -13.72
C PRO A 84 -20.33 -9.19 -15.05
N GLU A 85 -21.18 -9.02 -16.06
CA GLU A 85 -20.80 -8.56 -17.39
C GLU A 85 -19.78 -7.40 -17.30
N PRO A 86 -18.85 -7.24 -18.27
CA PRO A 86 -17.68 -6.36 -18.15
C PRO A 86 -17.98 -4.94 -17.63
N TRP A 87 -19.18 -4.42 -17.91
CA TRP A 87 -19.66 -3.10 -17.49
C TRP A 87 -19.98 -2.94 -15.99
N VAL A 88 -20.07 -4.02 -15.20
CA VAL A 88 -20.18 -3.90 -13.74
C VAL A 88 -18.80 -3.73 -13.10
N ALA A 89 -17.74 -4.26 -13.73
CA ALA A 89 -16.37 -3.98 -13.32
C ALA A 89 -16.00 -2.51 -13.57
N ASP A 90 -16.55 -1.87 -14.61
CA ASP A 90 -16.35 -0.43 -14.89
C ASP A 90 -16.89 0.48 -13.77
N ASN A 91 -17.86 0.02 -12.98
CA ASN A 91 -18.48 0.79 -11.91
C ASN A 91 -18.15 0.31 -10.50
N PHE A 92 -17.38 -0.76 -10.34
CA PHE A 92 -16.84 -1.13 -9.04
C PHE A 92 -15.72 -0.15 -8.69
N ARG A 93 -16.09 0.90 -7.93
CA ARG A 93 -15.17 1.83 -7.32
C ARG A 93 -14.83 1.30 -5.91
N PRO A 94 -13.73 0.54 -5.72
CA PRO A 94 -13.39 -0.02 -4.41
C PRO A 94 -13.06 1.05 -3.36
N TYR A 95 -12.90 2.31 -3.78
CA TYR A 95 -12.49 3.42 -2.93
C TYR A 95 -13.54 4.52 -2.92
N ASP A 96 -13.68 5.17 -1.76
CA ASP A 96 -14.46 6.40 -1.63
C ASP A 96 -13.68 7.59 -2.20
N TYR A 97 -13.83 7.83 -3.50
CA TYR A 97 -13.19 8.94 -4.18
C TYR A 97 -13.76 10.31 -3.81
N ASN A 98 -14.99 10.36 -3.29
CA ASN A 98 -15.65 11.63 -2.93
C ASN A 98 -14.88 12.35 -1.81
N LYS A 99 -14.15 11.60 -0.98
CA LYS A 99 -13.21 12.11 0.02
C LYS A 99 -12.19 13.11 -0.55
N TYR A 100 -11.83 13.00 -1.83
CA TYR A 100 -10.80 13.82 -2.49
C TYR A 100 -11.39 14.93 -3.38
N GLY A 101 -12.71 15.17 -3.33
CA GLY A 101 -13.36 16.21 -4.12
C GLY A 101 -13.07 16.08 -5.62
N SER A 102 -12.62 17.17 -6.25
CA SER A 102 -12.31 17.21 -7.69
C SER A 102 -11.10 16.36 -8.11
N ASP A 103 -10.31 15.86 -7.16
CA ASP A 103 -9.22 14.93 -7.43
C ASP A 103 -9.68 13.47 -7.48
N GLY A 104 -10.83 13.15 -6.87
CA GLY A 104 -11.39 11.80 -6.89
C GLY A 104 -11.59 11.25 -8.31
N ASP A 105 -12.11 12.08 -9.21
CA ASP A 105 -12.29 11.72 -10.62
C ASP A 105 -10.97 11.53 -11.37
N LYS A 106 -9.89 12.20 -10.95
CA LYS A 106 -8.56 12.02 -11.54
C LYS A 106 -7.94 10.71 -11.04
N ILE A 107 -8.09 10.42 -9.75
CA ILE A 107 -7.60 9.19 -9.12
C ILE A 107 -8.29 7.98 -9.74
N SER A 108 -9.61 7.99 -9.87
CA SER A 108 -10.37 6.83 -10.39
C SER A 108 -9.98 6.36 -11.79
N LYS A 109 -9.26 7.19 -12.57
CA LYS A 109 -8.76 6.87 -13.92
C LYS A 109 -7.33 6.32 -13.94
N LEU A 110 -6.66 6.23 -12.78
CA LEU A 110 -5.31 5.73 -12.66
C LEU A 110 -5.29 4.20 -12.63
N ASP A 111 -4.11 3.61 -12.83
CA ASP A 111 -3.85 2.18 -12.56
C ASP A 111 -4.22 1.84 -11.11
N PRO A 112 -4.79 0.66 -10.79
CA PRO A 112 -5.23 0.33 -9.44
C PRO A 112 -4.16 0.48 -8.36
N THR A 113 -2.90 0.13 -8.66
CA THR A 113 -1.79 0.32 -7.72
C THR A 113 -1.50 1.80 -7.54
N MET A 114 -1.58 2.57 -8.62
CA MET A 114 -1.39 4.02 -8.59
C MET A 114 -2.50 4.73 -7.81
N GLN A 115 -3.76 4.27 -7.90
CA GLN A 115 -4.89 4.78 -7.11
C GLN A 115 -4.60 4.68 -5.62
N GLN A 116 -4.27 3.47 -5.15
CA GLN A 116 -3.95 3.18 -3.74
C GLN A 116 -2.84 4.10 -3.21
N LYS A 117 -1.72 4.15 -3.93
CA LYS A 117 -0.55 4.92 -3.50
C LYS A 117 -0.79 6.43 -3.55
N THR A 118 -1.53 6.92 -4.55
CA THR A 118 -1.89 8.34 -4.64
C THR A 118 -2.77 8.75 -3.47
N MET A 119 -3.77 7.94 -3.11
CA MET A 119 -4.60 8.19 -1.92
C MET A 119 -3.78 8.21 -0.63
N GLN A 120 -2.88 7.23 -0.44
CA GLN A 120 -1.97 7.19 0.71
C GLN A 120 -1.08 8.44 0.78
N LEU A 121 -0.61 8.93 -0.37
CA LEU A 121 0.21 10.14 -0.46
C LEU A 121 -0.59 11.40 -0.09
N LEU A 122 -1.81 11.55 -0.62
CA LEU A 122 -2.68 12.69 -0.32
C LEU A 122 -3.13 12.70 1.15
N ASP A 123 -3.47 11.53 1.70
CA ASP A 123 -3.85 11.39 3.10
C ASP A 123 -2.70 11.76 4.04
N TRP A 124 -1.49 11.28 3.73
CA TRP A 124 -0.30 11.67 4.47
C TRP A 124 -0.03 13.16 4.34
N ALA A 125 -0.09 13.73 3.14
CA ALA A 125 0.15 15.16 2.93
C ALA A 125 -0.83 16.02 3.74
N LYS A 126 -2.12 15.65 3.74
CA LYS A 126 -3.15 16.28 4.57
C LYS A 126 -2.82 16.19 6.06
N SER A 127 -2.34 15.02 6.54
CA SER A 127 -1.90 14.86 7.94
C SER A 127 -0.73 15.76 8.33
N GLN A 128 0.09 16.18 7.35
CA GLN A 128 1.19 17.13 7.52
C GLN A 128 0.76 18.59 7.38
N GLY A 129 -0.54 18.87 7.23
CA GLY A 129 -1.07 20.22 7.00
C GLY A 129 -0.84 20.74 5.58
N MET A 130 -0.39 19.90 4.64
CA MET A 130 -0.18 20.27 3.25
C MET A 130 -1.49 20.20 2.47
N LYS A 131 -1.83 21.28 1.77
CA LYS A 131 -2.93 21.31 0.81
C LYS A 131 -2.41 20.89 -0.56
N VAL A 132 -2.60 19.62 -0.90
CA VAL A 132 -2.13 19.04 -2.15
C VAL A 132 -3.29 18.74 -3.09
N SER A 133 -3.17 19.10 -4.36
CA SER A 133 -4.14 18.78 -5.41
C SER A 133 -3.50 18.16 -6.65
N ILE A 134 -4.26 17.36 -7.39
CA ILE A 134 -3.79 16.72 -8.63
C ILE A 134 -4.04 17.66 -9.81
N THR A 135 -2.96 18.09 -10.46
CA THR A 135 -3.04 18.93 -11.66
C THR A 135 -3.11 18.10 -12.94
N SER A 136 -2.45 16.94 -12.98
CA SER A 136 -2.52 16.00 -14.10
C SER A 136 -2.49 14.56 -13.60
N GLY A 137 -3.42 13.72 -14.10
CA GLY A 137 -3.50 12.29 -13.80
C GLY A 137 -3.38 11.46 -15.07
N TYR A 138 -4.38 10.61 -15.36
CA TYR A 138 -4.47 9.90 -16.63
C TYR A 138 -4.58 10.84 -17.83
N ARG A 139 -3.90 10.51 -18.92
CA ARG A 139 -3.94 11.23 -20.21
C ARG A 139 -4.13 10.23 -21.34
N THR A 140 -5.11 10.46 -22.21
CA THR A 140 -5.31 9.62 -23.40
C THR A 140 -4.15 9.71 -24.39
N GLN A 141 -4.04 8.71 -25.27
CA GLN A 141 -3.04 8.73 -26.34
C GLN A 141 -3.23 9.91 -27.32
N ALA A 142 -4.47 10.30 -27.58
CA ALA A 142 -4.79 11.45 -28.44
C ALA A 142 -4.29 12.77 -27.82
N GLU A 143 -4.57 12.99 -26.53
CA GLU A 143 -4.06 14.16 -25.80
C GLU A 143 -2.52 14.17 -25.76
N GLN A 144 -1.89 13.01 -25.65
CA GLN A 144 -0.43 12.90 -25.69
C GLN A 144 0.14 13.22 -27.06
N ALA A 145 -0.49 12.74 -28.14
CA ALA A 145 -0.10 13.08 -29.51
C ALA A 145 -0.21 14.60 -29.77
N ASP A 146 -1.30 15.21 -29.28
CA ASP A 146 -1.50 16.66 -29.34
C ASP A 146 -0.47 17.44 -28.52
N LEU A 147 -0.07 16.92 -27.36
CA LEU A 147 0.99 17.51 -26.55
C LEU A 147 2.35 17.43 -27.24
N ILE A 148 2.67 16.28 -27.85
CA ILE A 148 3.90 16.10 -28.65
C ILE A 148 3.92 17.06 -29.83
N ARG A 149 2.79 17.24 -30.54
CA ARG A 149 2.68 18.19 -31.64
C ARG A 149 2.96 19.63 -31.19
N ARG A 150 2.40 20.05 -30.04
CA ARG A 150 2.56 21.42 -29.52
C ARG A 150 3.89 21.66 -28.81
N LYS A 151 4.49 20.62 -28.21
CA LYS A 151 5.69 20.70 -27.37
C LYS A 151 6.63 19.52 -27.65
N PRO A 152 7.19 19.41 -28.87
CA PRO A 152 7.94 18.22 -29.30
C PRO A 152 9.19 17.93 -28.46
N ASN A 153 9.77 18.95 -27.82
CA ASN A 153 11.00 18.82 -27.02
C ASN A 153 10.75 18.56 -25.52
N LEU A 154 9.49 18.62 -25.06
CA LEU A 154 9.13 18.46 -23.65
C LEU A 154 8.22 17.26 -23.40
N ALA A 155 7.55 16.75 -24.43
CA ALA A 155 6.62 15.65 -24.32
C ALA A 155 7.30 14.30 -24.56
N ALA A 156 7.23 13.41 -23.57
CA ALA A 156 7.72 12.04 -23.72
C ALA A 156 6.85 11.24 -24.72
N LYS A 157 7.45 10.52 -25.67
CA LYS A 157 6.70 9.63 -26.58
C LYS A 157 5.95 8.52 -25.82
N ASN A 158 6.59 7.95 -24.79
CA ASN A 158 6.01 6.92 -23.93
C ASN A 158 5.76 7.49 -22.53
N SER A 159 4.65 8.21 -22.37
CA SER A 159 4.28 8.87 -21.10
C SER A 159 3.60 7.89 -20.13
N LEU A 160 4.00 7.92 -18.86
CA LEU A 160 3.37 7.13 -17.79
C LEU A 160 1.97 7.65 -17.42
N HIS A 161 1.65 8.91 -17.74
CA HIS A 161 0.27 9.42 -17.64
C HIS A 161 -0.69 8.63 -18.52
N CYS A 162 -0.22 8.18 -19.70
CA CYS A 162 -1.03 7.37 -20.61
C CYS A 162 -1.22 5.93 -20.15
N GLN A 163 -0.51 5.52 -19.11
CA GLN A 163 -0.67 4.22 -18.47
C GLN A 163 -1.44 4.36 -17.15
N GLY A 164 -1.83 5.58 -16.75
CA GLY A 164 -2.41 5.83 -15.43
C GLY A 164 -1.42 5.61 -14.28
N ARG A 165 -0.11 5.66 -14.55
CA ARG A 165 0.97 5.33 -13.61
C ARG A 165 1.79 6.54 -13.16
N ALA A 166 1.31 7.75 -13.46
CA ALA A 166 1.91 9.01 -13.06
C ALA A 166 0.85 10.05 -12.67
N VAL A 167 1.21 10.92 -11.73
CA VAL A 167 0.43 12.08 -11.31
C VAL A 167 1.35 13.29 -11.15
N ASP A 168 0.83 14.45 -11.52
CA ASP A 168 1.45 15.74 -11.23
C ASP A 168 0.67 16.42 -10.10
N LEU A 169 1.39 16.88 -9.08
CA LEU A 169 0.83 17.43 -7.85
C LEU A 169 1.17 18.91 -7.66
N HIS A 170 0.20 19.67 -7.17
CA HIS A 170 0.37 21.04 -6.72
C HIS A 170 0.21 21.13 -5.20
N ILE A 171 1.16 21.78 -4.53
CA ILE A 171 1.06 22.12 -3.11
C ILE A 171 0.76 23.62 -3.01
N GLU A 172 -0.40 23.99 -2.44
CA GLU A 172 -0.79 25.40 -2.26
C GLU A 172 0.23 26.11 -1.37
N GLY A 173 0.89 27.15 -1.89
CA GLY A 173 1.97 27.84 -1.19
C GLY A 173 3.25 27.01 -0.98
N GLY A 174 3.36 25.84 -1.62
CA GLY A 174 4.45 24.89 -1.39
C GLY A 174 5.80 25.33 -1.95
N SER A 175 6.81 25.29 -1.09
CA SER A 175 8.22 25.47 -1.42
C SER A 175 8.85 24.19 -1.99
N ASP A 176 10.07 24.28 -2.52
CA ASP A 176 10.82 23.09 -2.95
C ASP A 176 11.11 22.12 -1.79
N ALA A 177 11.23 22.63 -0.57
CA ALA A 177 11.39 21.81 0.62
C ALA A 177 10.11 20.99 0.91
N ASP A 178 8.92 21.56 0.67
CA ASP A 178 7.65 20.85 0.84
C ASP A 178 7.50 19.73 -0.19
N TYR A 179 7.84 20.01 -1.44
CA TYR A 179 7.88 18.98 -2.48
C TYR A 179 8.89 17.87 -2.16
N LYS A 180 10.06 18.23 -1.61
CA LYS A 180 11.04 17.23 -1.18
C LYS A 180 10.52 16.39 -0.01
N LYS A 181 9.89 17.01 0.99
CA LYS A 181 9.28 16.32 2.14
C LYS A 181 8.19 15.35 1.67
N LEU A 182 7.33 15.78 0.73
CA LEU A 182 6.34 14.93 0.08
C LEU A 182 6.99 13.78 -0.69
N ALA A 183 8.07 14.05 -1.41
CA ALA A 183 8.80 13.06 -2.18
C ALA A 183 9.50 12.02 -1.31
N ASP A 184 10.05 12.40 -0.16
CA ASP A 184 10.70 11.46 0.75
C ASP A 184 9.69 10.42 1.28
N TYR A 185 8.46 10.85 1.59
CA TYR A 185 7.37 9.91 1.91
C TYR A 185 6.88 9.14 0.67
N ALA A 186 6.70 9.80 -0.48
CA ALA A 186 6.27 9.11 -1.69
C ALA A 186 7.23 7.96 -2.06
N LYS A 187 8.54 8.18 -1.94
CA LYS A 187 9.56 7.14 -2.16
C LYS A 187 9.45 5.98 -1.18
N SER A 188 9.10 6.22 0.09
CA SER A 188 8.95 5.14 1.08
C SER A 188 7.79 4.20 0.75
N ILE A 189 6.75 4.69 0.06
CA ILE A 189 5.63 3.88 -0.47
C ILE A 189 5.84 3.46 -1.93
N GLY A 190 7.07 3.61 -2.46
CA GLY A 190 7.49 3.08 -3.75
C GLY A 190 7.10 3.93 -4.97
N PHE A 191 7.01 5.25 -4.82
CA PHE A 191 7.07 6.17 -5.95
C PHE A 191 8.51 6.47 -6.37
N ARG A 192 8.65 6.93 -7.60
CA ARG A 192 9.76 7.74 -8.09
C ARG A 192 9.30 9.20 -8.12
N TRP A 193 10.24 10.11 -7.92
CA TRP A 193 9.98 11.55 -7.91
C TRP A 193 10.72 12.25 -9.06
N GLY A 194 10.03 13.10 -9.81
CA GLY A 194 10.59 13.83 -10.93
C GLY A 194 11.67 14.84 -10.55
N GLY A 195 11.74 15.27 -9.29
CA GLY A 195 12.84 16.08 -8.78
C GLY A 195 14.21 15.37 -8.81
N ASP A 196 14.21 14.04 -8.79
CA ASP A 196 15.42 13.20 -8.85
C ASP A 196 15.86 12.89 -10.31
N PHE A 197 15.12 13.35 -11.32
CA PHE A 197 15.45 13.09 -12.72
C PHE A 197 16.71 13.85 -13.17
N LYS A 198 17.57 13.17 -13.94
CA LYS A 198 18.88 13.71 -14.37
C LYS A 198 18.81 14.83 -15.42
N LYS A 199 17.82 14.76 -16.32
CA LYS A 199 17.76 15.64 -17.50
C LYS A 199 16.71 16.74 -17.39
N VAL A 200 15.51 16.40 -16.92
CA VAL A 200 14.39 17.33 -16.78
C VAL A 200 13.82 17.11 -15.39
N LYS A 201 14.14 18.03 -14.47
CA LYS A 201 13.67 17.96 -13.09
C LYS A 201 12.26 18.52 -13.01
N GLU A 202 11.33 17.69 -12.56
CA GLU A 202 9.91 18.03 -12.46
C GLU A 202 9.45 17.77 -11.02
N ARG A 203 9.60 18.77 -10.15
CA ARG A 203 9.30 18.62 -8.70
C ARG A 203 7.85 18.20 -8.41
N TRP A 204 6.94 18.47 -9.34
CA TRP A 204 5.53 18.11 -9.23
C TRP A 204 5.22 16.67 -9.69
N HIS A 205 6.15 15.99 -10.36
CA HIS A 205 5.88 14.71 -11.01
C HIS A 205 6.17 13.51 -10.08
N PHE A 206 5.23 12.57 -10.02
CA PHE A 206 5.33 11.33 -9.24
C PHE A 206 4.83 10.15 -10.06
N ASP A 207 5.57 9.04 -10.06
CA ASP A 207 5.20 7.85 -10.83
C ASP A 207 5.63 6.54 -10.15
N ILE A 208 5.04 5.40 -10.56
CA ILE A 208 5.35 4.07 -9.99
C ILE A 208 6.17 3.18 -10.95
N GLY A 209 6.88 3.79 -11.90
CA GLY A 209 7.68 3.09 -12.90
C GLY A 209 6.85 2.45 -14.02
N ARG A 210 7.56 1.92 -15.02
CA ARG A 210 6.95 1.07 -16.05
C ARG A 210 6.58 -0.28 -15.42
N ALA A 211 5.50 -0.88 -15.90
CA ALA A 211 5.20 -2.29 -15.64
C ALA A 211 6.23 -3.20 -16.32
#